data_AF-A0A6I3DLX6-F1
#
_entry.id   AF-A0A6I3DLX6-F1
#
_cell.length_a   1.000
_cell.length_b   1.000
_cell.length_c   1.000
_cell.angle_alpha   90.00
_cell.angle_beta   90.00
_cell.angle_gamma   90.00
#
_symmetry.space_group_name_H-M   'P 1'
#
loop_
_entity.id
_entity.type
_entity.pdbx_description
1 polymer ?
#
loop_
_entity_poly.entity_id
_entity_poly.type
_entity_poly.pdbx_seq_one_letter_code
_entity_poly.pdbx_strand_id
1 'polypeptide(L)'
;MGTSNSDYAEGDSVPYRTIASNLTVGKTYKLQLEWDTTQSGKHAIDYPTTYNRTESTANPCAGVTCSGGSSTLAIPIDPHVTGGGVTQVSGQNFTAFGATFPADGATVTNSGGNLCGSSTCTISANPSAYSLTGTYAETSQTGLFLYFTATNSTAVIAWGGHIARRLDWGSGKSAADVSGSPYHMRVIDFQCSNVDNCSSGNMDRSLSAGAVTIPGSITIVKQATNESSTAFSFVGTPSPLTSFDLVDDGTLANTKVFTGITAFGTYTVTESSLAGWGFDRASCSIANQSTGTATVNGSVATIVLAEGEDATCVFYNAPLPAPELGLSKTADAESYSAVGDQITYTYVLTNTGNTILGPSQFFIDDDKINGGAPITCGAASTTLQISGTVTCTAVYTVVSGDLESGSVTNSAFGYVGELSSPTRQVTVTYIPPATTTTTTTLPIATTTIPIATTTTISIAGTTVPAATTTLPAATTTTVVPSTTVAPSTTTPIELQIVNPDNPTGTEDVLDVLFPDALPVTGWHVGGITLLAGLVLLLGVGAMTLSTNRRQRRNGGR
;
A
#
# COMPACT_ATOMS: atom_id res chain seq x y z
N MET A 1 -21.20 -31.06 -28.50
CA MET A 1 -21.54 -32.47 -28.14
C MET A 1 -22.24 -32.45 -26.79
N GLY A 2 -23.50 -32.03 -26.78
CA GLY A 2 -24.31 -31.87 -25.55
C GLY A 2 -25.77 -32.25 -25.83
N THR A 3 -26.63 -32.05 -24.84
CA THR A 3 -28.09 -32.21 -24.98
C THR A 3 -28.69 -31.17 -25.93
N SER A 4 -29.88 -31.46 -26.47
CA SER A 4 -30.51 -30.67 -27.55
C SER A 4 -30.82 -29.22 -27.20
N ASN A 5 -30.83 -28.87 -25.91
CA ASN A 5 -30.67 -27.50 -25.43
C ASN A 5 -29.31 -27.46 -24.73
N SER A 6 -28.39 -26.65 -25.24
CA SER A 6 -27.09 -26.37 -24.65
C SER A 6 -26.88 -24.87 -24.78
N ASP A 7 -27.05 -24.14 -23.69
CA ASP A 7 -26.95 -22.68 -23.67
C ASP A 7 -25.45 -22.32 -23.63
N TYR A 8 -24.92 -21.77 -24.71
CA TYR A 8 -23.54 -21.28 -24.76
C TYR A 8 -23.53 -19.75 -24.63
N ALA A 9 -22.43 -19.18 -24.17
CA ALA A 9 -22.19 -17.74 -24.20
C ALA A 9 -21.32 -17.34 -25.40
N GLU A 10 -21.33 -16.07 -25.77
CA GLU A 10 -20.28 -15.56 -26.65
C GLU A 10 -18.88 -15.72 -26.02
N GLY A 11 -17.93 -16.25 -26.79
CA GLY A 11 -16.59 -16.60 -26.29
C GLY A 11 -16.48 -18.01 -25.70
N ASP A 12 -17.53 -18.84 -25.74
CA ASP A 12 -17.46 -20.28 -25.49
C ASP A 12 -16.87 -21.07 -26.68
N SER A 13 -16.61 -22.37 -26.48
CA SER A 13 -16.23 -23.31 -27.55
C SER A 13 -17.23 -24.44 -27.67
N VAL A 14 -17.96 -24.50 -28.80
CA VAL A 14 -18.88 -25.61 -29.09
C VAL A 14 -18.07 -26.88 -29.39
N PRO A 15 -18.28 -28.02 -28.68
CA PRO A 15 -17.53 -29.25 -28.94
C PRO A 15 -18.00 -29.98 -30.20
N TYR A 16 -17.12 -30.09 -31.19
CA TYR A 16 -17.30 -30.84 -32.42
C TYR A 16 -16.42 -32.09 -32.48
N ARG A 17 -16.85 -33.06 -33.30
CA ARG A 17 -16.03 -34.21 -33.70
C ARG A 17 -16.48 -34.71 -35.07
N THR A 18 -15.58 -35.41 -35.76
CA THR A 18 -15.94 -36.40 -36.77
C THR A 18 -15.52 -37.80 -36.30
N ILE A 19 -16.20 -38.82 -36.82
CA ILE A 19 -15.88 -40.23 -36.60
C ILE A 19 -15.62 -40.82 -37.99
N ALA A 20 -14.40 -41.28 -38.22
CA ALA A 20 -14.01 -41.93 -39.46
C ALA A 20 -13.80 -43.43 -39.19
N SER A 21 -14.52 -44.29 -39.92
CA SER A 21 -14.58 -45.74 -39.68
C SER A 21 -14.14 -46.52 -40.92
N ASN A 22 -13.91 -47.83 -40.78
CA ASN A 22 -13.39 -48.71 -41.83
C ASN A 22 -12.00 -48.28 -42.37
N LEU A 23 -11.23 -47.59 -41.53
CA LEU A 23 -9.89 -47.11 -41.85
C LEU A 23 -8.89 -48.27 -41.94
N THR A 24 -7.91 -48.11 -42.83
CA THR A 24 -6.79 -49.03 -42.95
C THR A 24 -5.66 -48.54 -42.04
N VAL A 25 -5.26 -49.35 -41.06
CA VAL A 25 -4.20 -48.98 -40.11
C VAL A 25 -2.88 -48.68 -40.86
N GLY A 26 -2.18 -47.62 -40.45
CA GLY A 26 -0.96 -47.13 -41.10
C GLY A 26 -1.20 -46.33 -42.39
N LYS A 27 -2.45 -46.04 -42.76
CA LYS A 27 -2.80 -45.17 -43.89
C LYS A 27 -3.16 -43.77 -43.44
N THR A 28 -2.82 -42.78 -44.27
CA THR A 28 -3.08 -41.36 -44.03
C THR A 28 -4.34 -40.91 -44.76
N TYR A 29 -5.04 -39.94 -44.17
CA TYR A 29 -6.28 -39.36 -44.63
C TYR A 29 -6.18 -37.83 -44.50
N LYS A 30 -6.89 -37.09 -45.35
CA LYS A 30 -7.00 -35.64 -45.32
C LYS A 30 -8.45 -35.23 -45.11
N LEU A 31 -8.71 -34.50 -44.03
CA LEU A 31 -10.00 -34.01 -43.59
C LEU A 31 -10.07 -32.50 -43.89
N GLN A 32 -11.06 -32.04 -44.65
CA GLN A 32 -11.36 -30.61 -44.76
C GLN A 32 -12.37 -30.21 -43.68
N LEU A 33 -11.95 -29.33 -42.78
CA LEU A 33 -12.85 -28.61 -41.88
C LEU A 33 -13.20 -27.27 -42.53
N GLU A 34 -14.46 -26.89 -42.45
CA GLU A 34 -14.94 -25.58 -42.87
C GLU A 34 -16.05 -25.11 -41.94
N TRP A 35 -16.12 -23.80 -41.71
CA TRP A 35 -17.18 -23.18 -40.93
C TRP A 35 -17.61 -21.85 -41.52
N ASP A 36 -18.88 -21.50 -41.31
CA ASP A 36 -19.37 -20.16 -41.64
C ASP A 36 -18.82 -19.16 -40.62
N THR A 37 -18.03 -18.21 -41.11
CA THR A 37 -17.28 -17.25 -40.30
C THR A 37 -18.05 -15.95 -40.15
N THR A 38 -18.73 -15.50 -41.20
CA THR A 38 -19.72 -14.42 -41.11
C THR A 38 -21.00 -14.73 -41.87
N GLN A 39 -22.11 -14.16 -41.40
CA GLN A 39 -23.40 -14.09 -42.08
C GLN A 39 -23.81 -12.62 -42.14
N SER A 40 -23.97 -12.05 -43.34
CA SER A 40 -24.36 -10.63 -43.52
C SER A 40 -23.52 -9.63 -42.71
N GLY A 41 -22.22 -9.88 -42.58
CA GLY A 41 -21.27 -9.04 -41.86
C GLY A 41 -21.39 -9.13 -40.34
N LYS A 42 -21.88 -10.25 -39.80
CA LYS A 42 -21.91 -10.60 -38.37
C LYS A 42 -21.20 -11.93 -38.18
N HIS A 43 -20.32 -12.05 -37.18
CA HIS A 43 -19.43 -13.19 -37.00
C HIS A 43 -20.11 -14.34 -36.27
N ALA A 44 -19.91 -15.58 -36.72
CA ALA A 44 -20.59 -16.77 -36.17
C ALA A 44 -19.61 -17.67 -35.38
N ILE A 45 -18.84 -18.50 -36.08
CA ILE A 45 -17.65 -19.16 -35.54
C ILE A 45 -16.44 -18.45 -36.13
N ASP A 46 -15.59 -17.82 -35.32
CA ASP A 46 -14.41 -17.14 -35.85
C ASP A 46 -13.22 -18.11 -36.04
N TYR A 47 -12.92 -18.98 -35.07
CA TYR A 47 -11.77 -19.91 -35.19
C TYR A 47 -11.89 -21.24 -34.42
N PRO A 48 -11.16 -22.30 -34.82
CA PRO A 48 -11.10 -23.56 -34.09
C PRO A 48 -10.34 -23.43 -32.76
N THR A 49 -10.71 -24.28 -31.80
CA THR A 49 -10.18 -24.32 -30.42
C THR A 49 -10.06 -25.77 -29.94
N THR A 50 -9.58 -26.01 -28.72
CA THR A 50 -9.63 -27.35 -28.10
C THR A 50 -11.07 -27.74 -27.77
N TYR A 51 -11.46 -28.99 -28.02
CA TYR A 51 -12.87 -29.42 -27.95
C TYR A 51 -13.56 -29.21 -26.59
N ASN A 52 -12.80 -29.26 -25.49
CA ASN A 52 -13.28 -29.10 -24.13
C ASN A 52 -12.77 -27.81 -23.46
N ARG A 53 -12.47 -26.74 -24.24
CA ARG A 53 -11.94 -25.48 -23.68
C ARG A 53 -12.88 -24.86 -22.64
N THR A 54 -14.19 -24.89 -22.85
CA THR A 54 -15.18 -24.38 -21.89
C THR A 54 -16.21 -25.44 -21.49
N GLU A 55 -16.73 -26.22 -22.45
CA GLU A 55 -17.47 -27.45 -22.14
C GLU A 55 -16.52 -28.57 -21.70
N SER A 56 -16.11 -28.50 -20.44
CA SER A 56 -15.16 -29.42 -19.80
C SER A 56 -15.62 -30.88 -19.75
N THR A 57 -16.93 -31.15 -19.88
CA THR A 57 -17.50 -32.51 -19.86
C THR A 57 -17.62 -33.14 -21.25
N ALA A 58 -17.26 -32.40 -22.32
CA ALA A 58 -17.30 -32.89 -23.69
C ALA A 58 -16.58 -34.23 -23.84
N ASN A 59 -17.29 -35.24 -24.36
CA ASN A 59 -16.75 -36.58 -24.57
C ASN A 59 -16.68 -36.92 -26.08
N PRO A 60 -15.52 -36.74 -26.74
CA PRO A 60 -15.27 -37.16 -28.12
C PRO A 60 -15.67 -38.61 -28.40
N CYS A 61 -15.55 -39.48 -27.40
CA CYS A 61 -15.76 -40.92 -27.49
C CYS A 61 -17.21 -41.36 -27.15
N ALA A 62 -18.12 -40.43 -26.83
CA ALA A 62 -19.49 -40.78 -26.50
C ALA A 62 -20.19 -41.51 -27.67
N GLY A 63 -20.43 -42.82 -27.51
CA GLY A 63 -21.01 -43.70 -28.53
C GLY A 63 -20.02 -44.44 -29.44
N VAL A 64 -18.70 -44.31 -29.26
CA VAL A 64 -17.67 -45.03 -30.04
C VAL A 64 -16.43 -45.39 -29.21
N THR A 65 -15.85 -46.57 -29.45
CA THR A 65 -14.67 -47.03 -28.71
C THR A 65 -13.38 -46.36 -29.21
N CYS A 66 -13.05 -45.21 -28.63
CA CYS A 66 -11.71 -44.61 -28.75
C CYS A 66 -10.65 -45.60 -28.25
N SER A 67 -9.93 -46.21 -29.19
CA SER A 67 -8.96 -47.27 -28.91
C SER A 67 -7.54 -46.73 -29.00
N GLY A 68 -6.74 -46.96 -27.94
CA GLY A 68 -5.39 -46.43 -27.81
C GLY A 68 -5.34 -45.02 -27.19
N GLY A 69 -4.13 -44.45 -27.12
CA GLY A 69 -3.92 -43.09 -26.61
C GLY A 69 -4.38 -42.01 -27.61
N SER A 70 -4.62 -40.81 -27.09
CA SER A 70 -4.86 -39.62 -27.91
C SER A 70 -3.57 -39.00 -28.43
N SER A 71 -3.61 -38.43 -29.63
CA SER A 71 -2.60 -37.48 -30.14
C SER A 71 -3.20 -36.08 -30.28
N THR A 72 -2.33 -35.07 -30.31
CA THR A 72 -2.72 -33.66 -30.43
C THR A 72 -1.93 -32.96 -31.52
N LEU A 73 -2.55 -31.98 -32.18
CA LEU A 73 -1.90 -31.10 -33.15
C LEU A 73 -2.30 -29.66 -32.87
N ALA A 74 -1.31 -28.77 -32.79
CA ALA A 74 -1.54 -27.37 -32.51
C ALA A 74 -2.41 -26.72 -33.58
N ILE A 75 -3.37 -25.90 -33.13
CA ILE A 75 -4.16 -25.03 -34.00
C ILE A 75 -3.29 -23.81 -34.33
N PRO A 76 -2.98 -23.52 -35.61
CA PRO A 76 -2.26 -22.31 -35.99
C PRO A 76 -3.16 -21.09 -35.83
N ILE A 77 -2.54 -19.93 -35.66
CA ILE A 77 -3.27 -18.65 -35.62
C ILE A 77 -3.84 -18.34 -37.02
N ASP A 78 -5.12 -17.97 -37.13
CA ASP A 78 -5.70 -17.52 -38.40
C ASP A 78 -5.27 -16.07 -38.70
N PRO A 79 -4.53 -15.81 -39.81
CA PRO A 79 -4.17 -14.47 -40.22
C PRO A 79 -5.39 -13.59 -40.55
N HIS A 80 -6.54 -14.16 -40.96
CA HIS A 80 -7.74 -13.38 -41.29
C HIS A 80 -8.39 -12.81 -40.01
N VAL A 81 -8.58 -13.65 -38.99
CA VAL A 81 -9.07 -13.25 -37.67
C VAL A 81 -8.12 -12.24 -37.01
N THR A 82 -6.81 -12.51 -37.07
CA THR A 82 -5.78 -11.61 -36.53
C THR A 82 -5.75 -10.26 -37.28
N GLY A 83 -5.91 -10.27 -38.60
CA GLY A 83 -6.04 -9.07 -39.43
C GLY A 83 -7.31 -8.27 -39.17
N GLY A 84 -8.36 -8.92 -38.65
CA GLY A 84 -9.56 -8.27 -38.11
C GLY A 84 -9.36 -7.60 -36.74
N GLY A 85 -8.17 -7.69 -36.14
CA GLY A 85 -7.85 -7.15 -34.82
C GLY A 85 -8.08 -8.13 -33.66
N VAL A 86 -8.55 -9.35 -33.93
CA VAL A 86 -8.97 -10.31 -32.92
C VAL A 86 -7.83 -11.23 -32.50
N THR A 87 -7.54 -11.28 -31.20
CA THR A 87 -6.47 -12.13 -30.64
C THR A 87 -7.03 -13.51 -30.31
N GLN A 88 -6.63 -14.52 -31.08
CA GLN A 88 -7.06 -15.90 -30.82
C GLN A 88 -6.49 -16.46 -29.51
N VAL A 89 -7.28 -17.30 -28.84
CA VAL A 89 -6.81 -18.09 -27.69
C VAL A 89 -5.66 -19.01 -28.16
N SER A 90 -4.48 -18.86 -27.57
CA SER A 90 -3.29 -19.63 -27.90
C SER A 90 -3.26 -21.02 -27.24
N GLY A 91 -2.30 -21.86 -27.63
CA GLY A 91 -2.08 -23.19 -27.04
C GLY A 91 -3.19 -24.22 -27.32
N GLN A 92 -4.09 -23.93 -28.26
CA GLN A 92 -5.24 -24.79 -28.59
C GLN A 92 -4.83 -25.95 -29.49
N ASN A 93 -5.51 -27.10 -29.37
CA ASN A 93 -5.16 -28.31 -30.10
C ASN A 93 -6.36 -29.04 -30.71
N PHE A 94 -6.21 -29.48 -31.95
CA PHE A 94 -6.96 -30.62 -32.48
C PHE A 94 -6.58 -31.88 -31.70
N THR A 95 -7.54 -32.73 -31.37
CA THR A 95 -7.30 -34.01 -30.68
C THR A 95 -7.75 -35.18 -31.55
N ALA A 96 -6.93 -36.22 -31.66
CA ALA A 96 -7.25 -37.44 -32.39
C ALA A 96 -7.14 -38.69 -31.50
N PHE A 97 -8.14 -39.57 -31.57
CA PHE A 97 -8.15 -40.89 -30.93
C PHE A 97 -8.20 -41.95 -32.04
N GLY A 98 -7.49 -43.07 -31.89
CA GLY A 98 -7.37 -44.08 -32.97
C GLY A 98 -6.60 -43.58 -34.21
N ALA A 99 -5.92 -42.42 -34.10
CA ALA A 99 -5.08 -41.85 -35.14
C ALA A 99 -3.96 -40.96 -34.54
N THR A 100 -2.90 -40.76 -35.33
CA THR A 100 -1.82 -39.80 -35.07
C THR A 100 -1.76 -38.72 -36.14
N PHE A 101 -1.47 -37.48 -35.75
CA PHE A 101 -1.18 -36.42 -36.71
C PHE A 101 0.27 -36.57 -37.23
N PRO A 102 0.52 -36.73 -38.55
CA PRO A 102 1.85 -36.62 -39.12
C PRO A 102 2.37 -35.18 -39.00
N ALA A 103 3.69 -35.04 -38.85
CA ALA A 103 4.35 -33.74 -38.81
C ALA A 103 4.30 -33.03 -40.17
N ASP A 104 4.56 -31.72 -40.16
CA ASP A 104 4.85 -30.97 -41.38
C ASP A 104 6.11 -31.52 -42.09
N GLY A 105 6.17 -31.41 -43.42
CA GLY A 105 7.19 -32.00 -44.27
C GLY A 105 7.16 -33.53 -44.38
N ALA A 106 6.25 -34.23 -43.68
CA ALA A 106 6.23 -35.69 -43.65
C ALA A 106 5.80 -36.31 -44.99
N THR A 107 6.57 -37.28 -45.48
CA THR A 107 6.20 -38.12 -46.62
C THR A 107 5.36 -39.30 -46.16
N VAL A 108 4.10 -39.35 -46.62
CA VAL A 108 3.09 -40.37 -46.29
C VAL A 108 2.75 -41.25 -47.48
N THR A 109 2.26 -42.46 -47.24
CA THR A 109 1.92 -43.42 -48.31
C THR A 109 0.54 -43.12 -48.91
N ASN A 110 0.45 -43.05 -50.24
CA ASN A 110 -0.79 -42.91 -51.00
C ASN A 110 -0.97 -44.10 -51.97
N SER A 111 -1.49 -45.22 -51.46
CA SER A 111 -1.60 -46.48 -52.19
C SER A 111 -2.85 -46.54 -53.07
N GLY A 112 -2.88 -45.73 -54.14
CA GLY A 112 -4.03 -45.63 -55.06
C GLY A 112 -5.14 -44.70 -54.56
N GLY A 113 -4.81 -43.79 -53.63
CA GLY A 113 -5.74 -42.82 -53.06
C GLY A 113 -5.78 -41.48 -53.80
N ASN A 114 -6.75 -40.65 -53.41
CA ASN A 114 -6.99 -39.32 -53.99
C ASN A 114 -6.22 -38.17 -53.30
N LEU A 115 -5.33 -38.47 -52.33
CA LEU A 115 -4.53 -37.44 -51.64
C LEU A 115 -3.57 -36.68 -52.57
N CYS A 116 -2.99 -37.38 -53.54
CA CYS A 116 -2.06 -36.81 -54.53
C CYS A 116 -1.94 -37.76 -55.74
N GLY A 117 -1.40 -37.27 -56.86
CA GLY A 117 -1.22 -38.06 -58.10
C GLY A 117 -0.07 -39.08 -58.08
N SER A 118 0.45 -39.45 -56.90
CA SER A 118 1.66 -40.24 -56.70
C SER A 118 1.48 -41.29 -55.59
N SER A 119 2.36 -42.31 -55.56
CA SER A 119 2.33 -43.41 -54.58
C SER A 119 2.69 -43.00 -53.15
N THR A 120 3.27 -41.81 -52.99
CA THR A 120 3.48 -41.09 -51.74
C THR A 120 3.12 -39.62 -51.92
N CYS A 121 2.70 -38.96 -50.85
CA CYS A 121 2.51 -37.51 -50.80
C CYS A 121 3.46 -36.92 -49.74
N THR A 122 4.10 -35.79 -50.02
CA THR A 122 4.74 -34.98 -48.97
C THR A 122 3.72 -33.96 -48.47
N ILE A 123 3.52 -33.92 -47.17
CA ILE A 123 2.64 -32.96 -46.51
C ILE A 123 3.39 -31.63 -46.39
N SER A 124 2.88 -30.58 -47.04
CA SER A 124 3.52 -29.24 -47.07
C SER A 124 3.08 -28.29 -45.95
N ALA A 125 2.09 -28.70 -45.16
CA ALA A 125 1.61 -28.07 -43.93
C ALA A 125 0.63 -29.03 -43.23
N ASN A 126 0.68 -29.16 -41.90
CA ASN A 126 -0.37 -29.84 -41.12
C ASN A 126 -0.69 -29.07 -39.81
N PRO A 127 -1.89 -28.50 -39.65
CA PRO A 127 -2.90 -28.29 -40.70
C PRO A 127 -2.39 -27.38 -41.82
N SER A 128 -3.15 -27.26 -42.91
CA SER A 128 -2.87 -26.25 -43.93
C SER A 128 -2.99 -24.82 -43.39
N ALA A 129 -2.49 -23.85 -44.16
CA ALA A 129 -2.95 -22.48 -44.04
C ALA A 129 -4.48 -22.40 -44.19
N TYR A 130 -5.09 -21.41 -43.53
CA TYR A 130 -6.52 -21.12 -43.62
C TYR A 130 -6.89 -20.57 -45.01
N SER A 131 -8.01 -21.04 -45.56
CA SER A 131 -8.63 -20.49 -46.77
C SER A 131 -9.93 -19.77 -46.42
N LEU A 132 -10.01 -18.46 -46.70
CA LEU A 132 -11.22 -17.66 -46.57
C LEU A 132 -11.94 -17.52 -47.91
N THR A 133 -13.23 -17.84 -47.93
CA THR A 133 -14.16 -17.59 -49.04
C THR A 133 -15.16 -16.50 -48.62
N GLY A 134 -15.49 -15.56 -49.52
CA GLY A 134 -16.35 -14.41 -49.20
C GLY A 134 -15.59 -13.29 -48.47
N THR A 135 -16.30 -12.44 -47.71
CA THR A 135 -15.69 -11.36 -46.91
C THR A 135 -16.38 -11.17 -45.56
N TYR A 136 -15.63 -10.69 -44.55
CA TYR A 136 -16.19 -10.37 -43.22
C TYR A 136 -17.22 -9.23 -43.23
N ALA A 137 -17.38 -8.49 -44.34
CA ALA A 137 -18.44 -7.51 -44.51
C ALA A 137 -19.79 -8.13 -44.94
N GLU A 138 -19.77 -9.35 -45.47
CA GLU A 138 -20.91 -10.07 -46.03
C GLU A 138 -21.01 -11.47 -45.40
N THR A 139 -21.40 -12.49 -46.17
CA THR A 139 -21.23 -13.89 -45.76
C THR A 139 -19.82 -14.37 -46.11
N SER A 140 -19.19 -15.12 -45.21
CA SER A 140 -17.85 -15.68 -45.42
C SER A 140 -17.65 -17.00 -44.69
N GLN A 141 -16.70 -17.79 -45.17
CA GLN A 141 -16.49 -19.18 -44.78
C GLN A 141 -14.99 -19.44 -44.73
N THR A 142 -14.48 -19.84 -43.56
CA THR A 142 -13.08 -20.23 -43.39
C THR A 142 -12.97 -21.74 -43.32
N GLY A 143 -11.94 -22.30 -43.96
CA GLY A 143 -11.61 -23.71 -43.87
C GLY A 143 -10.11 -23.99 -43.79
N LEU A 144 -9.78 -25.23 -43.43
CA LEU A 144 -8.42 -25.78 -43.45
C LEU A 144 -8.43 -27.29 -43.68
N PHE A 145 -7.27 -27.84 -44.07
CA PHE A 145 -7.04 -29.28 -44.19
C PHE A 145 -6.24 -29.81 -43.01
N LEU A 146 -6.69 -30.93 -42.43
CA LEU A 146 -5.98 -31.72 -41.44
C LEU A 146 -5.57 -33.06 -42.04
N TYR A 147 -4.31 -33.45 -41.87
CA TYR A 147 -3.85 -34.81 -42.17
C TYR A 147 -3.79 -35.63 -40.89
N PHE A 148 -4.22 -36.89 -40.95
CA PHE A 148 -4.05 -37.86 -39.87
C PHE A 148 -3.78 -39.26 -40.40
N THR A 149 -3.01 -40.06 -39.66
CA THR A 149 -2.67 -41.45 -39.95
C THR A 149 -3.41 -42.37 -38.99
N ALA A 150 -4.19 -43.32 -39.51
CA ALA A 150 -5.00 -44.22 -38.70
C ALA A 150 -4.13 -45.21 -37.91
N THR A 151 -4.31 -45.26 -36.59
CA THR A 151 -3.71 -46.30 -35.72
C THR A 151 -4.72 -47.39 -35.34
N ASN A 152 -6.01 -47.18 -35.64
CA ASN A 152 -7.09 -48.14 -35.50
C ASN A 152 -8.02 -48.08 -36.73
N SER A 153 -8.97 -49.01 -36.88
CA SER A 153 -9.96 -48.98 -37.97
C SER A 153 -11.08 -47.95 -37.75
N THR A 154 -11.20 -47.40 -36.55
CA THR A 154 -12.01 -46.22 -36.25
C THR A 154 -11.15 -45.14 -35.60
N ALA A 155 -11.20 -43.92 -36.15
CA ALA A 155 -10.60 -42.74 -35.58
C ALA A 155 -11.66 -41.68 -35.23
N VAL A 156 -11.39 -40.89 -34.18
CA VAL A 156 -12.20 -39.74 -33.79
C VAL A 156 -11.30 -38.51 -33.80
N ILE A 157 -11.65 -37.51 -34.60
CA ILE A 157 -10.97 -36.19 -34.61
C ILE A 157 -11.92 -35.19 -33.94
N ALA A 158 -11.46 -34.44 -32.95
CA ALA A 158 -12.26 -33.53 -32.14
C ALA A 158 -11.61 -32.15 -31.98
N TRP A 159 -12.46 -31.12 -32.00
CA TRP A 159 -12.11 -29.71 -31.89
C TRP A 159 -13.27 -28.90 -31.30
N GLY A 160 -13.01 -27.67 -30.89
CA GLY A 160 -14.01 -26.68 -30.54
C GLY A 160 -14.17 -25.67 -31.68
N GLY A 161 -15.34 -25.08 -31.86
CA GLY A 161 -15.48 -23.82 -32.61
C GLY A 161 -15.70 -22.69 -31.61
N HIS A 162 -14.84 -21.66 -31.64
CA HIS A 162 -14.99 -20.48 -30.79
C HIS A 162 -16.20 -19.67 -31.26
N ILE A 163 -17.09 -19.33 -30.34
CA ILE A 163 -18.27 -18.50 -30.62
C ILE A 163 -17.83 -17.04 -30.64
N ALA A 164 -17.97 -16.40 -31.79
CA ALA A 164 -17.49 -15.03 -32.00
C ALA A 164 -18.16 -14.03 -31.05
N ARG A 165 -17.38 -13.22 -30.34
CA ARG A 165 -17.87 -12.37 -29.24
C ARG A 165 -17.87 -10.87 -29.54
N ARG A 166 -18.84 -10.17 -28.96
CA ARG A 166 -19.07 -8.71 -29.05
C ARG A 166 -17.86 -7.88 -28.64
N LEU A 167 -17.05 -8.40 -27.72
CA LEU A 167 -15.80 -7.78 -27.26
C LEU A 167 -14.67 -7.81 -28.31
N ASP A 168 -14.70 -8.78 -29.23
CA ASP A 168 -13.71 -8.91 -30.31
C ASP A 168 -14.17 -8.19 -31.59
N TRP A 169 -15.46 -8.34 -31.95
CA TRP A 169 -15.99 -7.89 -33.25
C TRP A 169 -16.85 -6.61 -33.18
N GLY A 170 -17.17 -6.13 -31.98
CA GLY A 170 -18.02 -4.96 -31.74
C GLY A 170 -19.51 -5.27 -31.53
N SER A 171 -20.27 -4.26 -31.11
CA SER A 171 -21.73 -4.32 -30.93
C SER A 171 -22.44 -4.40 -32.29
N GLY A 172 -23.43 -5.28 -32.45
CA GLY A 172 -24.12 -5.49 -33.73
C GLY A 172 -23.39 -6.45 -34.69
N LYS A 173 -22.35 -7.16 -34.22
CA LYS A 173 -21.35 -7.84 -35.08
C LYS A 173 -20.90 -9.23 -34.64
N SER A 174 -21.34 -9.71 -33.49
CA SER A 174 -20.93 -10.99 -32.92
C SER A 174 -21.93 -12.12 -33.18
N ALA A 175 -21.76 -13.25 -32.50
CA ALA A 175 -22.55 -14.45 -32.70
C ALA A 175 -24.05 -14.21 -32.44
N ALA A 176 -24.47 -13.79 -31.25
CA ALA A 176 -25.90 -13.71 -30.89
C ALA A 176 -26.70 -12.77 -31.82
N ASP A 177 -26.01 -11.79 -32.40
CA ASP A 177 -26.51 -10.87 -33.42
C ASP A 177 -26.96 -11.56 -34.72
N VAL A 178 -26.42 -12.75 -35.03
CA VAL A 178 -26.69 -13.52 -36.25
C VAL A 178 -28.06 -14.21 -36.16
N SER A 179 -29.04 -13.79 -36.95
CA SER A 179 -30.39 -14.37 -36.91
C SER A 179 -30.45 -15.81 -37.46
N GLY A 180 -31.19 -16.69 -36.77
CA GLY A 180 -31.46 -18.07 -37.18
C GLY A 180 -30.45 -19.08 -36.63
N SER A 181 -29.89 -19.92 -37.52
CA SER A 181 -28.96 -21.00 -37.15
C SER A 181 -27.77 -21.20 -38.12
N PRO A 182 -27.18 -20.16 -38.75
CA PRO A 182 -26.15 -20.33 -39.78
C PRO A 182 -24.74 -20.63 -39.23
N TYR A 183 -24.62 -21.18 -38.03
CA TYR A 183 -23.34 -21.49 -37.38
C TYR A 183 -22.83 -22.87 -37.81
N HIS A 184 -22.81 -23.14 -39.11
CA HIS A 184 -22.45 -24.45 -39.62
C HIS A 184 -20.96 -24.69 -39.41
N MET A 185 -20.62 -25.74 -38.68
CA MET A 185 -19.27 -26.33 -38.64
C MET A 185 -19.38 -27.70 -39.30
N ARG A 186 -18.64 -27.88 -40.40
CA ARG A 186 -18.87 -28.97 -41.35
C ARG A 186 -17.58 -29.68 -41.77
N VAL A 187 -17.74 -30.97 -42.06
CA VAL A 187 -16.75 -31.77 -42.80
C VAL A 187 -17.24 -31.88 -44.23
N ILE A 188 -16.50 -31.28 -45.17
CA ILE A 188 -16.93 -31.13 -46.57
C ILE A 188 -16.12 -31.97 -47.57
N ASP A 189 -14.91 -32.39 -47.21
CA ASP A 189 -14.08 -33.30 -48.00
C ASP A 189 -13.32 -34.26 -47.07
N PHE A 190 -13.22 -35.51 -47.50
CA PHE A 190 -12.50 -36.58 -46.81
C PHE A 190 -11.75 -37.39 -47.86
N GLN A 191 -10.47 -37.11 -48.02
CA GLN A 191 -9.60 -37.77 -48.98
C GLN A 191 -8.80 -38.88 -48.30
N CYS A 192 -8.61 -39.98 -49.01
CA CYS A 192 -8.11 -41.24 -48.49
C CYS A 192 -6.93 -41.72 -49.32
N SER A 193 -5.92 -42.32 -48.65
CA SER A 193 -4.80 -42.98 -49.34
C SER A 193 -5.14 -44.33 -50.00
N ASN A 194 -6.41 -44.75 -49.96
CA ASN A 194 -7.04 -45.69 -50.90
C ASN A 194 -8.52 -45.26 -51.08
N VAL A 195 -9.01 -45.23 -52.32
CA VAL A 195 -10.40 -44.89 -52.65
C VAL A 195 -11.42 -45.97 -52.25
N ASP A 196 -11.03 -47.25 -52.17
CA ASP A 196 -11.97 -48.37 -51.94
C ASP A 196 -12.77 -48.26 -50.62
N ASN A 197 -12.17 -47.65 -49.60
CA ASN A 197 -12.78 -47.42 -48.28
C ASN A 197 -13.17 -45.94 -48.07
N CYS A 198 -13.22 -45.12 -49.11
CA CYS A 198 -13.37 -43.67 -48.97
C CYS A 198 -14.84 -43.24 -48.97
N SER A 199 -15.45 -43.22 -47.78
CA SER A 199 -16.78 -42.66 -47.57
C SER A 199 -16.85 -41.89 -46.25
N SER A 200 -17.00 -40.58 -46.36
CA SER A 200 -17.59 -39.74 -45.31
C SER A 200 -19.02 -39.40 -45.71
N GLY A 201 -19.98 -39.64 -44.83
CA GLY A 201 -21.25 -38.91 -44.92
C GLY A 201 -20.99 -37.44 -44.55
N ASN A 202 -21.54 -36.51 -45.32
CA ASN A 202 -21.45 -35.08 -45.01
C ASN A 202 -21.98 -34.87 -43.58
N MET A 203 -21.14 -34.31 -42.70
CA MET A 203 -21.55 -33.94 -41.35
C MET A 203 -21.61 -32.43 -41.26
N ASP A 204 -22.84 -31.93 -41.23
CA ASP A 204 -23.16 -30.54 -40.90
C ASP A 204 -23.71 -30.48 -39.46
N ARG A 205 -23.34 -29.43 -38.73
CA ARG A 205 -23.80 -29.15 -37.36
C ARG A 205 -23.87 -27.66 -37.14
N SER A 206 -25.09 -27.13 -37.08
CA SER A 206 -25.39 -25.77 -36.69
C SER A 206 -25.62 -25.62 -35.18
N LEU A 207 -25.26 -24.45 -34.66
CA LEU A 207 -25.83 -23.88 -33.43
C LEU A 207 -27.05 -23.01 -33.81
N SER A 208 -27.91 -22.68 -32.84
CA SER A 208 -29.00 -21.70 -33.03
C SER A 208 -28.68 -20.42 -32.25
N ALA A 209 -29.03 -19.26 -32.80
CA ALA A 209 -28.71 -17.96 -32.19
C ALA A 209 -29.37 -17.75 -30.82
N GLY A 210 -30.59 -18.26 -30.64
CA GLY A 210 -31.27 -18.30 -29.34
C GLY A 210 -30.65 -19.25 -28.31
N ALA A 211 -29.47 -19.83 -28.60
CA ALA A 211 -28.63 -20.57 -27.67
C ALA A 211 -27.21 -19.96 -27.57
N VAL A 212 -27.06 -18.68 -27.96
CA VAL A 212 -25.87 -17.85 -27.75
C VAL A 212 -26.23 -16.64 -26.91
N THR A 213 -25.82 -16.63 -25.65
CA THR A 213 -26.04 -15.52 -24.72
C THR A 213 -24.96 -14.45 -24.86
N ILE A 214 -25.34 -13.17 -24.99
CA ILE A 214 -24.40 -12.04 -24.97
C ILE A 214 -24.02 -11.68 -23.52
N PRO A 215 -22.77 -11.86 -23.07
CA PRO A 215 -22.40 -11.49 -21.71
C PRO A 215 -22.43 -9.98 -21.51
N GLY A 216 -23.01 -9.57 -20.38
CA GLY A 216 -22.95 -8.20 -19.89
C GLY A 216 -21.68 -7.93 -19.06
N SER A 217 -21.53 -6.67 -18.66
CA SER A 217 -20.44 -6.23 -17.78
C SER A 217 -20.89 -5.21 -16.73
N ILE A 218 -20.18 -5.18 -15.61
CA ILE A 218 -20.33 -4.18 -14.54
C ILE A 218 -18.95 -3.59 -14.22
N THR A 219 -18.80 -2.28 -14.44
CA THR A 219 -17.60 -1.51 -14.12
C THR A 219 -17.86 -0.60 -12.94
N ILE A 220 -17.02 -0.68 -11.91
CA ILE A 220 -17.06 0.19 -10.72
C ILE A 220 -15.80 1.04 -10.71
N VAL A 221 -15.96 2.36 -10.63
CA VAL A 221 -14.88 3.34 -10.62
C VAL A 221 -14.94 4.16 -9.33
N LYS A 222 -13.80 4.31 -8.67
CA LYS A 222 -13.62 5.25 -7.56
C LYS A 222 -13.11 6.57 -8.10
N GLN A 223 -13.66 7.68 -7.62
CA GLN A 223 -13.05 9.00 -7.73
C GLN A 223 -12.97 9.66 -6.35
N ALA A 224 -11.84 10.27 -6.04
CA ALA A 224 -11.59 11.05 -4.83
C ALA A 224 -11.33 12.51 -5.23
N THR A 225 -11.70 13.48 -4.39
CA THR A 225 -11.38 14.89 -4.70
C THR A 225 -9.88 15.18 -4.65
N ASN A 226 -9.13 14.36 -3.91
CA ASN A 226 -7.68 14.39 -3.83
C ASN A 226 -7.16 12.97 -4.12
N GLU A 227 -6.39 12.80 -5.19
CA GLU A 227 -5.74 11.52 -5.50
C GLU A 227 -4.74 11.13 -4.40
N SER A 228 -4.76 9.87 -3.97
CA SER A 228 -3.92 9.34 -2.88
C SER A 228 -3.92 7.81 -2.85
N SER A 229 -2.98 7.21 -2.13
CA SER A 229 -2.94 5.76 -1.87
C SER A 229 -4.01 5.28 -0.86
N THR A 230 -5.16 5.94 -0.81
CA THR A 230 -6.28 5.62 0.08
C THR A 230 -7.14 4.53 -0.55
N ALA A 231 -7.28 3.39 0.14
CA ALA A 231 -8.14 2.29 -0.29
C ALA A 231 -9.59 2.50 0.21
N PHE A 232 -10.55 2.33 -0.71
CA PHE A 232 -11.98 2.40 -0.45
C PHE A 232 -12.60 1.03 -0.71
N SER A 233 -13.26 0.45 0.31
CA SER A 233 -13.76 -0.93 0.27
C SER A 233 -15.20 -1.03 -0.23
N PHE A 234 -15.40 -1.88 -1.24
CA PHE A 234 -16.69 -2.17 -1.86
C PHE A 234 -17.18 -3.57 -1.52
N VAL A 235 -18.50 -3.70 -1.33
CA VAL A 235 -19.20 -4.99 -1.20
C VAL A 235 -20.13 -5.14 -2.41
N GLY A 236 -19.80 -6.07 -3.30
CA GLY A 236 -20.63 -6.42 -4.45
C GLY A 236 -21.36 -7.75 -4.25
N THR A 237 -22.67 -7.80 -4.55
CA THR A 237 -23.48 -9.03 -4.52
C THR A 237 -24.61 -9.02 -5.56
N PRO A 238 -25.12 -10.17 -6.03
CA PRO A 238 -24.60 -11.53 -5.84
C PRO A 238 -23.39 -11.83 -6.77
N SER A 239 -22.90 -13.07 -6.75
CA SER A 239 -21.89 -13.57 -7.72
C SER A 239 -22.32 -13.27 -9.18
N PRO A 240 -21.41 -12.87 -10.09
CA PRO A 240 -19.94 -12.87 -9.97
C PRO A 240 -19.35 -11.63 -9.28
N LEU A 241 -20.17 -10.71 -8.78
CA LEU A 241 -19.67 -9.63 -7.94
C LEU A 241 -19.17 -10.20 -6.60
N THR A 242 -18.07 -9.63 -6.13
CA THR A 242 -17.41 -9.94 -4.85
C THR A 242 -17.05 -8.63 -4.16
N SER A 243 -16.55 -8.69 -2.92
CA SER A 243 -15.89 -7.53 -2.31
C SER A 243 -14.52 -7.27 -2.94
N PHE A 244 -14.11 -6.00 -2.97
CA PHE A 244 -12.82 -5.52 -3.49
C PHE A 244 -12.53 -4.12 -2.93
N ASP A 245 -11.27 -3.70 -3.00
CA ASP A 245 -10.85 -2.34 -2.69
C ASP A 245 -10.45 -1.60 -3.99
N LEU A 246 -10.65 -0.29 -4.02
CA LEU A 246 -10.18 0.61 -5.08
C LEU A 246 -9.33 1.73 -4.49
N VAL A 247 -8.30 2.16 -5.23
CA VAL A 247 -7.39 3.25 -4.85
C VAL A 247 -7.37 4.27 -5.97
N ASP A 248 -7.64 5.54 -5.66
CA ASP A 248 -7.62 6.62 -6.66
C ASP A 248 -6.31 7.40 -6.56
N ASP A 249 -5.27 6.86 -7.19
CA ASP A 249 -3.88 7.35 -7.18
C ASP A 249 -3.41 7.86 -8.56
N GLY A 250 -4.35 8.23 -9.44
CA GLY A 250 -4.07 8.59 -10.83
C GLY A 250 -3.79 7.40 -11.75
N THR A 251 -3.90 6.16 -11.25
CA THR A 251 -3.74 4.93 -12.05
C THR A 251 -5.06 4.17 -12.26
N LEU A 252 -5.01 3.06 -12.99
CA LEU A 252 -6.15 2.16 -13.18
C LEU A 252 -6.53 1.36 -11.91
N ALA A 253 -5.81 1.52 -10.79
CA ALA A 253 -6.19 0.96 -9.48
C ALA A 253 -7.54 1.49 -8.96
N ASN A 254 -8.07 2.56 -9.57
CA ASN A 254 -9.37 3.13 -9.26
C ASN A 254 -10.54 2.42 -9.94
N THR A 255 -10.30 1.39 -10.77
CA THR A 255 -11.33 0.75 -11.60
C THR A 255 -11.36 -0.78 -11.42
N LYS A 256 -12.54 -1.31 -11.12
CA LYS A 256 -12.84 -2.75 -11.10
C LYS A 256 -13.86 -3.09 -12.19
N VAL A 257 -13.49 -3.99 -13.09
CA VAL A 257 -14.41 -4.54 -14.10
C VAL A 257 -14.78 -5.99 -13.75
N PHE A 258 -16.07 -6.29 -13.84
CA PHE A 258 -16.63 -7.65 -13.88
C PHE A 258 -17.16 -7.89 -15.30
N THR A 259 -16.56 -8.82 -16.03
CA THR A 259 -16.94 -9.19 -17.40
C THR A 259 -17.48 -10.62 -17.45
N GLY A 260 -18.13 -11.00 -18.56
CA GLY A 260 -18.62 -12.36 -18.75
C GLY A 260 -19.89 -12.67 -17.94
N ILE A 261 -20.68 -11.65 -17.58
CA ILE A 261 -21.87 -11.83 -16.75
C ILE A 261 -23.00 -12.38 -17.63
N THR A 262 -23.36 -13.65 -17.44
CA THR A 262 -24.47 -14.33 -18.12
C THR A 262 -25.70 -14.55 -17.24
N ALA A 263 -25.57 -14.32 -15.92
CA ALA A 263 -26.66 -14.40 -14.95
C ALA A 263 -27.37 -13.04 -14.82
N PHE A 264 -28.24 -12.71 -15.78
CA PHE A 264 -28.95 -11.43 -15.79
C PHE A 264 -29.93 -11.29 -14.62
N GLY A 265 -30.07 -10.07 -14.10
CA GLY A 265 -30.82 -9.83 -12.86
C GLY A 265 -30.33 -8.61 -12.08
N THR A 266 -30.69 -8.54 -10.80
CA THR A 266 -30.34 -7.40 -9.94
C THR A 266 -29.03 -7.65 -9.19
N TYR A 267 -28.07 -6.75 -9.43
CA TYR A 267 -26.80 -6.62 -8.75
C TYR A 267 -26.81 -5.39 -7.84
N THR A 268 -26.03 -5.45 -6.76
CA THR A 268 -25.82 -4.33 -5.83
C THR A 268 -24.33 -4.17 -5.55
N VAL A 269 -23.87 -2.91 -5.52
CA VAL A 269 -22.53 -2.53 -5.08
C VAL A 269 -22.66 -1.45 -4.03
N THR A 270 -22.15 -1.72 -2.84
CA THR A 270 -22.14 -0.78 -1.72
C THR A 270 -20.71 -0.35 -1.41
N GLU A 271 -20.44 0.96 -1.38
CA GLU A 271 -19.21 1.48 -0.80
C GLU A 271 -19.33 1.56 0.73
N SER A 272 -18.28 1.09 1.42
CA SER A 272 -18.17 1.08 2.87
C SER A 272 -17.70 2.43 3.40
N SER A 273 -18.23 2.87 4.54
CA SER A 273 -17.80 4.12 5.19
C SER A 273 -16.34 4.06 5.63
N LEU A 274 -15.52 5.02 5.22
CA LEU A 274 -14.11 5.13 5.57
C LEU A 274 -13.86 6.30 6.55
N ALA A 275 -13.08 6.07 7.61
CA ALA A 275 -12.76 7.11 8.59
C ALA A 275 -11.99 8.27 7.93
N GLY A 276 -12.38 9.51 8.26
CA GLY A 276 -11.80 10.72 7.67
C GLY A 276 -12.25 11.05 6.24
N TRP A 277 -13.14 10.25 5.63
CA TRP A 277 -13.67 10.47 4.28
C TRP A 277 -15.21 10.47 4.26
N GLY A 278 -15.77 11.44 3.57
CA GLY A 278 -17.20 11.53 3.30
C GLY A 278 -17.52 11.01 1.91
N PHE A 279 -18.52 10.14 1.81
CA PHE A 279 -19.17 9.85 0.54
C PHE A 279 -19.95 11.10 0.08
N ASP A 280 -19.67 11.58 -1.13
CA ASP A 280 -20.30 12.75 -1.74
C ASP A 280 -21.51 12.32 -2.58
N ARG A 281 -21.28 11.45 -3.59
CA ARG A 281 -22.33 10.95 -4.49
C ARG A 281 -21.88 9.68 -5.22
N ALA A 282 -22.84 8.99 -5.82
CA ALA A 282 -22.58 7.99 -6.85
C ALA A 282 -23.39 8.33 -8.10
N SER A 283 -22.97 7.80 -9.26
CA SER A 283 -23.70 7.93 -10.52
C SER A 283 -23.47 6.70 -11.38
N CYS A 284 -24.52 6.15 -11.98
CA CYS A 284 -24.44 5.00 -12.87
C CYS A 284 -25.02 5.29 -14.26
N SER A 285 -24.50 4.59 -15.26
CA SER A 285 -25.00 4.53 -16.63
C SER A 285 -24.98 3.09 -17.15
N ILE A 286 -25.74 2.82 -18.22
CA ILE A 286 -25.70 1.55 -18.94
C ILE A 286 -25.49 1.85 -20.43
N ALA A 287 -24.43 1.29 -21.01
CA ALA A 287 -24.21 1.25 -22.45
C ALA A 287 -24.85 -0.02 -23.04
N ASN A 288 -25.23 0.05 -24.33
CA ASN A 288 -26.01 -0.98 -25.02
C ASN A 288 -27.36 -1.31 -24.35
N GLN A 289 -27.92 -0.36 -23.58
CA GLN A 289 -29.15 -0.55 -22.79
C GLN A 289 -30.34 -1.02 -23.64
N SER A 290 -30.98 -2.10 -23.20
CA SER A 290 -32.20 -2.66 -23.77
C SER A 290 -33.38 -2.57 -22.80
N THR A 291 -33.18 -3.03 -21.56
CA THR A 291 -34.24 -3.18 -20.54
C THR A 291 -33.75 -3.07 -19.10
N GLY A 292 -32.44 -3.21 -18.86
CA GLY A 292 -31.86 -3.01 -17.54
C GLY A 292 -31.83 -1.54 -17.13
N THR A 293 -31.57 -1.32 -15.85
CA THR A 293 -31.59 0.01 -15.21
C THR A 293 -30.55 0.08 -14.11
N ALA A 294 -29.94 1.25 -13.92
CA ALA A 294 -29.03 1.49 -12.81
C ALA A 294 -29.53 2.68 -11.98
N THR A 295 -29.56 2.51 -10.66
CA THR A 295 -30.03 3.51 -9.69
C THR A 295 -29.05 3.61 -8.53
N VAL A 296 -29.04 4.76 -7.86
CA VAL A 296 -28.13 5.05 -6.74
C VAL A 296 -28.93 5.61 -5.55
N ASN A 297 -28.60 5.16 -4.35
CA ASN A 297 -29.19 5.63 -3.09
C ASN A 297 -28.13 5.65 -2.00
N GLY A 298 -27.62 6.84 -1.68
CA GLY A 298 -26.39 6.96 -0.88
C GLY A 298 -25.24 6.20 -1.52
N SER A 299 -24.45 5.50 -0.71
CA SER A 299 -23.32 4.67 -1.16
C SER A 299 -23.72 3.31 -1.76
N VAL A 300 -25.00 3.10 -2.11
CA VAL A 300 -25.49 1.86 -2.75
C VAL A 300 -25.88 2.13 -4.19
N ALA A 301 -25.22 1.46 -5.14
CA ALA A 301 -25.68 1.31 -6.51
C ALA A 301 -26.48 0.00 -6.66
N THR A 302 -27.64 0.07 -7.30
CA THR A 302 -28.47 -1.08 -7.67
C THR A 302 -28.58 -1.13 -9.20
N ILE A 303 -28.10 -2.22 -9.79
CA ILE A 303 -27.97 -2.43 -11.23
C ILE A 303 -28.83 -3.63 -11.61
N VAL A 304 -29.96 -3.41 -12.28
CA VAL A 304 -30.67 -4.45 -13.02
C VAL A 304 -29.95 -4.58 -14.36
N LEU A 305 -29.17 -5.65 -14.54
CA LEU A 305 -28.39 -5.90 -15.76
C LEU A 305 -29.14 -6.89 -16.66
N ALA A 306 -29.41 -6.51 -17.91
CA ALA A 306 -29.96 -7.39 -18.93
C ALA A 306 -28.87 -7.92 -19.89
N GLU A 307 -29.29 -8.72 -20.87
CA GLU A 307 -28.40 -9.33 -21.85
C GLU A 307 -27.64 -8.30 -22.70
N GLY A 308 -26.33 -8.50 -22.85
CA GLY A 308 -25.45 -7.62 -23.62
C GLY A 308 -25.27 -6.19 -23.09
N GLU A 309 -25.74 -5.89 -21.87
CA GLU A 309 -25.62 -4.56 -21.28
C GLU A 309 -24.29 -4.34 -20.55
N ASP A 310 -23.78 -3.11 -20.60
CA ASP A 310 -22.49 -2.73 -20.00
C ASP A 310 -22.72 -1.58 -19.01
N ALA A 311 -22.90 -1.91 -17.74
CA ALA A 311 -23.15 -0.96 -16.67
C ALA A 311 -21.84 -0.36 -16.15
N THR A 312 -21.82 0.95 -15.92
CA THR A 312 -20.70 1.66 -15.26
C THR A 312 -21.24 2.50 -14.11
N CYS A 313 -20.67 2.35 -12.92
CA CYS A 313 -20.98 3.17 -11.75
C CYS A 313 -19.72 3.84 -11.19
N VAL A 314 -19.79 5.15 -10.97
CA VAL A 314 -18.71 5.97 -10.41
C VAL A 314 -19.09 6.46 -9.02
N PHE A 315 -18.18 6.31 -8.06
CA PHE A 315 -18.38 6.63 -6.64
C PHE A 315 -17.42 7.73 -6.20
N TYR A 316 -17.95 8.82 -5.66
CA TYR A 316 -17.21 10.06 -5.33
C TYR A 316 -17.09 10.28 -3.82
N ASN A 317 -15.87 10.52 -3.34
CA ASN A 317 -15.62 10.87 -1.93
C ASN A 317 -14.72 12.09 -1.81
N ALA A 318 -14.89 12.84 -0.73
CA ALA A 318 -14.04 13.95 -0.31
C ALA A 318 -13.51 13.69 1.11
N PRO A 319 -12.34 14.22 1.49
CA PRO A 319 -11.92 14.23 2.89
C PRO A 319 -12.96 14.96 3.76
N LEU A 320 -13.24 14.44 4.96
CA LEU A 320 -14.12 15.11 5.91
C LEU A 320 -13.44 16.39 6.47
N PRO A 321 -14.22 17.45 6.76
CA PRO A 321 -13.75 18.62 7.49
C PRO A 321 -13.07 18.25 8.81
N ALA A 322 -11.77 18.53 8.89
CA ALA A 322 -10.89 18.32 10.03
C ALA A 322 -10.12 19.62 10.34
N PRO A 323 -10.72 20.57 11.08
CA PRO A 323 -10.05 21.78 11.53
C PRO A 323 -9.00 21.46 12.60
N GLU A 324 -7.78 21.97 12.44
CA GLU A 324 -6.69 21.82 13.41
C GLU A 324 -5.83 23.09 13.45
N LEU A 325 -5.39 23.48 14.65
CA LEU A 325 -4.56 24.66 14.90
C LEU A 325 -3.22 24.24 15.51
N GLY A 326 -2.12 24.51 14.82
CA GLY A 326 -0.77 24.39 15.35
C GLY A 326 -0.28 25.68 15.99
N LEU A 327 0.56 25.56 17.02
CA LEU A 327 1.35 26.66 17.60
C LEU A 327 2.84 26.37 17.54
N SER A 328 3.62 27.36 17.14
CA SER A 328 5.04 27.51 17.43
C SER A 328 5.28 28.73 18.34
N LYS A 329 6.16 28.60 19.33
CA LYS A 329 6.52 29.63 20.31
C LYS A 329 8.04 29.68 20.42
N THR A 330 8.64 30.87 20.31
CA THR A 330 10.08 31.10 20.51
C THR A 330 10.31 32.32 21.38
N ALA A 331 11.46 32.40 22.05
CA ALA A 331 11.99 33.63 22.64
C ALA A 331 13.06 34.24 21.72
N ASP A 332 13.36 35.52 21.89
CA ASP A 332 14.51 36.22 21.29
C ASP A 332 15.82 36.00 22.08
N ALA A 333 15.74 35.65 23.36
CA ALA A 333 16.86 35.38 24.25
C ALA A 333 16.80 33.98 24.87
N GLU A 334 17.96 33.32 25.00
CA GLU A 334 18.13 32.06 25.75
C GLU A 334 18.45 32.29 27.24
N SER A 335 18.88 33.51 27.59
CA SER A 335 19.19 33.90 28.96
C SER A 335 18.93 35.38 29.26
N TYR A 336 18.78 35.70 30.55
CA TYR A 336 18.68 37.05 31.11
C TYR A 336 19.64 37.21 32.30
N SER A 337 19.86 38.44 32.77
CA SER A 337 20.92 38.81 33.71
C SER A 337 20.52 39.79 34.82
N ALA A 338 19.41 40.53 34.67
CA ALA A 338 18.95 41.55 35.60
C ALA A 338 17.41 41.69 35.66
N VAL A 339 16.90 42.28 36.75
CA VAL A 339 15.52 42.75 36.83
C VAL A 339 15.32 43.87 35.80
N GLY A 340 14.26 43.81 35.01
CA GLY A 340 13.97 44.75 33.94
C GLY A 340 14.49 44.32 32.56
N ASP A 341 15.25 43.23 32.46
CA ASP A 341 15.56 42.61 31.16
C ASP A 341 14.25 42.20 30.46
N GLN A 342 14.22 42.36 29.13
CA GLN A 342 13.04 42.09 28.31
C GLN A 342 13.25 40.84 27.45
N ILE A 343 12.25 39.96 27.44
CA ILE A 343 12.20 38.73 26.64
C ILE A 343 11.01 38.86 25.69
N THR A 344 11.26 38.92 24.38
CA THR A 344 10.21 38.97 23.36
C THR A 344 9.85 37.56 22.92
N TYR A 345 8.67 37.11 23.33
CA TYR A 345 8.10 35.87 22.81
C TYR A 345 7.42 36.12 21.46
N THR A 346 7.74 35.28 20.49
CA THR A 346 7.08 35.24 19.18
C THR A 346 6.21 34.00 19.09
N TYR A 347 4.97 34.20 18.64
CA TYR A 347 3.96 33.16 18.46
C TYR A 347 3.58 33.09 16.99
N VAL A 348 3.63 31.88 16.42
CA VAL A 348 3.11 31.61 15.07
C VAL A 348 2.02 30.56 15.19
N LEU A 349 0.79 30.98 14.91
CA LEU A 349 -0.34 30.08 14.76
C LEU A 349 -0.45 29.65 13.31
N THR A 350 -0.67 28.36 13.09
CA THR A 350 -0.75 27.73 11.77
C THR A 350 -2.02 26.92 11.67
N ASN A 351 -2.78 27.08 10.60
CA ASN A 351 -3.85 26.14 10.26
C ASN A 351 -3.22 24.85 9.72
N THR A 352 -3.24 23.78 10.52
CA THR A 352 -2.69 22.46 10.14
C THR A 352 -3.78 21.49 9.65
N GLY A 353 -5.05 21.87 9.80
CA GLY A 353 -6.21 21.11 9.33
C GLY A 353 -6.47 21.23 7.83
N ASN A 354 -7.47 20.50 7.34
CA ASN A 354 -7.87 20.50 5.93
C ASN A 354 -9.01 21.51 5.59
N THR A 355 -9.40 22.34 6.56
CA THR A 355 -10.45 23.37 6.42
C THR A 355 -9.87 24.77 6.58
N ILE A 356 -10.42 25.76 5.86
CA ILE A 356 -10.15 27.18 6.14
C ILE A 356 -10.67 27.53 7.56
N LEU A 357 -9.87 28.25 8.36
CA LEU A 357 -10.27 28.74 9.68
C LEU A 357 -10.59 30.24 9.63
N GLY A 358 -11.67 30.67 10.30
CA GLY A 358 -12.15 32.06 10.29
C GLY A 358 -13.13 32.36 9.13
N PRO A 359 -13.53 33.64 8.92
CA PRO A 359 -13.01 34.85 9.57
C PRO A 359 -13.32 34.91 11.07
N SER A 360 -12.29 35.07 11.89
CA SER A 360 -12.41 35.13 13.36
C SER A 360 -11.19 35.81 13.99
N GLN A 361 -11.30 36.20 15.25
CA GLN A 361 -10.14 36.62 16.05
C GLN A 361 -9.39 35.39 16.54
N PHE A 362 -8.08 35.36 16.28
CA PHE A 362 -7.16 34.39 16.87
C PHE A 362 -6.55 34.98 18.14
N PHE A 363 -6.31 34.12 19.13
CA PHE A 363 -5.75 34.49 20.42
C PHE A 363 -4.61 33.56 20.84
N ILE A 364 -3.76 34.04 21.73
CA ILE A 364 -2.85 33.24 22.56
C ILE A 364 -3.22 33.43 24.02
N ASP A 365 -3.43 32.35 24.75
CA ASP A 365 -3.41 32.31 26.21
C ASP A 365 -1.97 31.96 26.66
N ASP A 366 -1.45 32.66 27.67
CA ASP A 366 -0.05 32.58 28.10
C ASP A 366 0.11 32.87 29.61
N ASP A 367 0.92 32.07 30.30
CA ASP A 367 1.02 32.08 31.77
C ASP A 367 1.88 33.22 32.38
N LYS A 368 2.62 33.99 31.56
CA LYS A 368 3.48 35.10 32.03
C LYS A 368 3.07 36.46 31.45
N ILE A 369 2.45 36.49 30.28
CA ILE A 369 2.09 37.72 29.57
C ILE A 369 0.75 38.29 30.07
N ASN A 370 0.65 39.62 30.13
CA ASN A 370 -0.57 40.39 30.44
C ASN A 370 -1.33 39.99 31.74
N GLY A 371 -0.72 39.24 32.66
CA GLY A 371 -1.41 38.68 33.81
C GLY A 371 -2.45 37.60 33.46
N GLY A 372 -2.25 36.87 32.36
CA GLY A 372 -3.18 35.85 31.86
C GLY A 372 -4.32 36.40 30.99
N ALA A 373 -4.26 37.67 30.59
CA ALA A 373 -5.21 38.22 29.62
C ALA A 373 -4.78 37.89 28.16
N PRO A 374 -5.62 37.22 27.35
CA PRO A 374 -5.23 36.72 26.03
C PRO A 374 -4.64 37.77 25.08
N ILE A 375 -3.61 37.36 24.34
CA ILE A 375 -2.93 38.18 23.33
C ILE A 375 -3.71 38.08 22.02
N THR A 376 -4.14 39.22 21.49
CA THR A 376 -4.84 39.34 20.20
C THR A 376 -3.88 39.14 19.03
N CYS A 377 -4.14 38.14 18.17
CA CYS A 377 -3.26 37.79 17.05
C CYS A 377 -3.97 38.01 15.70
N GLY A 378 -3.48 38.99 14.93
CA GLY A 378 -4.15 39.46 13.72
C GLY A 378 -5.45 40.23 14.01
N ALA A 379 -6.19 40.58 12.95
CA ALA A 379 -7.47 41.27 13.06
C ALA A 379 -8.62 40.30 13.41
N ALA A 380 -9.75 40.82 13.91
CA ALA A 380 -10.93 40.02 14.24
C ALA A 380 -11.62 39.35 13.03
N SER A 381 -11.25 39.74 11.81
CA SER A 381 -11.67 39.13 10.55
C SER A 381 -10.55 38.31 9.88
N THR A 382 -9.57 37.82 10.64
CA THR A 382 -8.47 37.01 10.10
C THR A 382 -9.00 35.66 9.62
N THR A 383 -8.57 35.23 8.44
CA THR A 383 -8.91 33.92 7.87
C THR A 383 -7.62 33.19 7.51
N LEU A 384 -7.39 32.02 8.11
CA LEU A 384 -6.24 31.17 7.76
C LEU A 384 -6.66 30.14 6.72
N GLN A 385 -6.07 30.24 5.53
CA GLN A 385 -6.07 29.16 4.54
C GLN A 385 -5.36 27.91 5.11
N ILE A 386 -5.50 26.77 4.46
CA ILE A 386 -4.74 25.56 4.81
C ILE A 386 -3.23 25.88 4.75
N SER A 387 -2.47 25.48 5.77
CA SER A 387 -1.05 25.85 6.00
C SER A 387 -0.78 27.36 6.16
N GLY A 388 -1.81 28.21 6.19
CA GLY A 388 -1.72 29.64 6.43
C GLY A 388 -1.44 29.97 7.89
N THR A 389 -0.76 31.10 8.14
CA THR A 389 -0.31 31.50 9.47
C THR A 389 -0.75 32.89 9.89
N VAL A 390 -0.81 33.12 11.21
CA VAL A 390 -0.84 34.46 11.82
C VAL A 390 0.22 34.54 12.92
N THR A 391 0.95 35.65 12.94
CA THR A 391 2.05 35.89 13.88
C THR A 391 1.70 37.03 14.83
N CYS A 392 2.07 36.88 16.09
CA CYS A 392 1.95 37.89 17.14
C CYS A 392 3.16 37.81 18.07
N THR A 393 3.44 38.89 18.79
CA THR A 393 4.55 38.98 19.75
C THR A 393 4.07 39.57 21.07
N ALA A 394 4.75 39.23 22.16
CA ALA A 394 4.57 39.88 23.46
C ALA A 394 5.88 39.91 24.24
N VAL A 395 6.06 40.93 25.07
CA VAL A 395 7.27 41.13 25.85
C VAL A 395 7.01 40.79 27.31
N TYR A 396 7.79 39.85 27.85
CA TYR A 396 7.91 39.64 29.29
C TYR A 396 9.03 40.54 29.84
N THR A 397 8.85 41.07 31.05
CA THR A 397 9.87 41.87 31.74
C THR A 397 10.25 41.14 33.02
N VAL A 398 11.53 40.79 33.15
CA VAL A 398 12.08 39.99 34.25
C VAL A 398 11.89 40.70 35.59
N VAL A 399 11.36 39.98 36.58
CA VAL A 399 11.13 40.44 37.95
C VAL A 399 12.15 39.83 38.94
N SER A 400 12.22 40.35 40.17
CA SER A 400 13.18 39.86 41.17
C SER A 400 13.02 38.37 41.51
N GLY A 401 11.78 37.87 41.51
CA GLY A 401 11.50 36.45 41.78
C GLY A 401 12.00 35.50 40.68
N ASP A 402 12.27 35.99 39.47
CA ASP A 402 12.83 35.17 38.39
C ASP A 402 14.32 34.88 38.65
N LEU A 403 15.07 35.89 39.11
CA LEU A 403 16.47 35.74 39.53
C LEU A 403 16.60 34.72 40.68
N GLU A 404 15.64 34.74 41.62
CA GLU A 404 15.55 33.76 42.72
C GLU A 404 15.16 32.35 42.21
N SER A 405 14.36 32.27 41.15
CA SER A 405 13.93 31.01 40.50
C SER A 405 14.96 30.44 39.52
N GLY A 406 15.96 31.23 39.10
CA GLY A 406 17.04 30.84 38.19
C GLY A 406 16.63 30.60 36.72
N SER A 407 15.34 30.64 36.40
CA SER A 407 14.83 30.56 35.02
C SER A 407 13.38 31.03 34.92
N VAL A 408 12.98 31.47 33.73
CA VAL A 408 11.59 31.76 33.35
C VAL A 408 11.15 30.69 32.36
N THR A 409 10.39 29.71 32.84
CA THR A 409 9.60 28.82 31.98
C THR A 409 8.25 29.47 31.70
N ASN A 410 7.93 29.62 30.42
CA ASN A 410 6.72 30.30 29.96
C ASN A 410 5.96 29.42 28.95
N SER A 411 4.66 29.31 29.14
CA SER A 411 3.76 28.29 28.61
C SER A 411 2.53 28.93 27.97
N ALA A 412 2.24 28.57 26.72
CA ALA A 412 1.14 29.16 25.96
C ALA A 412 0.39 28.16 25.09
N PHE A 413 -0.86 28.47 24.76
CA PHE A 413 -1.61 27.82 23.68
C PHE A 413 -2.41 28.86 22.91
N GLY A 414 -2.58 28.65 21.60
CA GLY A 414 -3.48 29.46 20.79
C GLY A 414 -4.87 28.87 20.68
N TYR A 415 -5.85 29.71 20.38
CA TYR A 415 -7.21 29.29 20.11
C TYR A 415 -7.96 30.21 19.15
N VAL A 416 -8.99 29.67 18.50
CA VAL A 416 -9.96 30.38 17.66
C VAL A 416 -11.34 29.74 17.82
N GLY A 417 -12.29 30.47 18.41
CA GLY A 417 -13.54 29.87 18.89
C GLY A 417 -13.26 28.76 19.91
N GLU A 418 -13.79 27.55 19.67
CA GLU A 418 -13.55 26.35 20.49
C GLU A 418 -12.30 25.56 20.08
N LEU A 419 -11.66 25.89 18.95
CA LEU A 419 -10.49 25.17 18.45
C LEU A 419 -9.22 25.67 19.13
N SER A 420 -8.55 24.81 19.92
CA SER A 420 -7.28 25.10 20.60
C SER A 420 -6.10 24.33 20.00
N SER A 421 -4.93 24.95 19.98
CA SER A 421 -3.66 24.29 19.64
C SER A 421 -3.03 23.55 20.84
N PRO A 422 -2.17 22.55 20.63
CA PRO A 422 -1.34 21.98 21.70
C PRO A 422 -0.46 23.04 22.39
N THR A 423 -0.36 22.98 23.71
CA THR A 423 0.46 23.88 24.53
C THR A 423 1.95 23.81 24.13
N ARG A 424 2.61 24.96 24.06
CA ARG A 424 4.05 25.10 23.82
C ARG A 424 4.72 25.83 24.98
N GLN A 425 5.93 25.41 25.33
CA GLN A 425 6.73 25.98 26.41
C GLN A 425 8.10 26.41 25.90
N VAL A 426 8.63 27.50 26.45
CA VAL A 426 9.99 27.99 26.23
C VAL A 426 10.56 28.37 27.60
N THR A 427 11.80 27.96 27.89
CA THR A 427 12.51 28.30 29.12
C THR A 427 13.70 29.18 28.81
N VAL A 428 13.80 30.32 29.48
CA VAL A 428 14.92 31.27 29.42
C VAL A 428 15.66 31.23 30.76
N THR A 429 16.99 31.17 30.74
CA THR A 429 17.78 30.90 31.95
C THR A 429 18.38 32.15 32.58
N TYR A 430 18.52 32.19 33.91
CA TYR A 430 19.28 33.25 34.56
C TYR A 430 20.78 32.98 34.41
N ILE A 431 21.53 33.94 33.89
CA ILE A 431 23.00 33.96 33.90
C ILE A 431 23.46 35.25 34.59
N PRO A 432 24.06 35.18 35.79
CA PRO A 432 24.55 36.37 36.49
C PRO A 432 25.68 37.05 35.70
N PRO A 433 25.72 38.40 35.66
CA PRO A 433 26.77 39.13 34.97
C PRO A 433 28.14 38.89 35.62
N ALA A 434 29.18 38.69 34.80
CA ALA A 434 30.51 38.29 35.26
C ALA A 434 31.15 39.32 36.22
N THR A 435 31.47 38.87 37.44
CA THR A 435 31.95 39.74 38.53
C THR A 435 33.39 40.23 38.29
N THR A 436 33.53 41.42 37.72
CA THR A 436 34.83 42.05 37.51
C THR A 436 35.40 42.56 38.84
N THR A 437 36.37 41.84 39.40
CA THR A 437 36.96 42.17 40.71
C THR A 437 38.11 43.17 40.58
N THR A 438 37.83 44.46 40.74
CA THR A 438 38.82 45.54 40.69
C THR A 438 39.65 45.59 41.98
N THR A 439 40.89 45.10 41.94
CA THR A 439 41.80 45.14 43.09
C THR A 439 42.47 46.50 43.22
N THR A 440 41.92 47.38 44.05
CA THR A 440 42.49 48.72 44.31
C THR A 440 43.62 48.66 45.34
N THR A 441 44.87 48.75 44.90
CA THR A 441 46.03 48.88 45.80
C THR A 441 46.21 50.34 46.26
N LEU A 442 45.98 50.60 47.55
CA LEU A 442 46.26 51.89 48.17
C LEU A 442 47.77 52.13 48.33
N PRO A 443 48.32 53.30 47.94
CA PRO A 443 49.73 53.63 48.16
C PRO A 443 49.98 53.94 49.64
N ILE A 444 51.05 53.36 50.21
CA ILE A 444 51.48 53.65 51.58
C ILE A 444 52.16 55.03 51.62
N ALA A 445 51.51 56.00 52.25
CA ALA A 445 52.10 57.31 52.53
C ALA A 445 52.82 57.29 53.89
N THR A 446 54.16 57.29 53.89
CA THR A 446 54.98 57.44 55.10
C THR A 446 55.10 58.91 55.50
N THR A 447 54.23 59.37 56.41
CA THR A 447 54.28 60.74 56.95
C THR A 447 54.85 60.75 58.37
N THR A 448 55.97 61.44 58.59
CA THR A 448 56.53 61.70 59.92
C THR A 448 55.79 62.86 60.59
N ILE A 449 55.37 62.68 61.85
CA ILE A 449 54.59 63.68 62.61
C ILE A 449 55.46 64.23 63.76
N PRO A 450 55.73 65.55 63.80
CA PRO A 450 56.36 66.22 64.95
C PRO A 450 55.36 66.54 66.07
N ILE A 451 55.88 67.03 67.20
CA ILE A 451 55.20 67.09 68.50
C ILE A 451 54.10 68.18 68.60
N ALA A 452 52.96 67.78 69.20
CA ALA A 452 51.83 68.60 69.72
C ALA A 452 51.04 69.44 68.68
N THR A 453 49.70 69.49 68.69
CA THR A 453 48.73 69.36 69.80
C THR A 453 47.49 68.52 69.44
N THR A 454 46.57 68.32 70.39
CA THR A 454 45.33 67.55 70.26
C THR A 454 44.27 68.25 69.40
N THR A 455 43.75 67.53 68.38
CA THR A 455 42.49 67.87 67.71
C THR A 455 41.65 66.59 67.54
N THR A 456 40.49 66.53 68.20
CA THR A 456 39.53 65.43 68.06
C THR A 456 38.64 65.65 66.84
N ILE A 457 38.42 64.63 66.02
CA ILE A 457 37.31 64.57 65.05
C ILE A 457 36.45 63.33 65.38
N SER A 458 35.14 63.49 65.28
CA SER A 458 34.14 62.64 65.92
C SER A 458 33.81 61.36 65.15
N ILE A 459 33.63 60.27 65.90
CA ILE A 459 33.07 59.00 65.39
C ILE A 459 31.55 59.16 65.26
N ALA A 460 30.99 58.92 64.08
CA ALA A 460 29.57 58.56 63.92
C ALA A 460 29.48 57.04 64.09
N GLY A 461 28.82 56.57 65.16
CA GLY A 461 29.01 55.21 65.64
C GLY A 461 27.81 54.28 65.50
N THR A 462 28.08 52.99 65.56
CA THR A 462 27.19 51.95 66.12
C THR A 462 28.03 50.95 66.92
N THR A 463 27.40 50.31 67.91
CA THR A 463 28.11 49.64 69.01
C THR A 463 28.19 48.12 68.85
N VAL A 464 29.40 47.56 69.03
CA VAL A 464 29.64 46.15 69.35
C VAL A 464 30.63 46.11 70.53
N PRO A 465 30.41 45.29 71.58
CA PRO A 465 31.18 45.37 72.81
C PRO A 465 32.62 44.87 72.67
N ALA A 466 33.52 45.45 73.47
CA ALA A 466 34.92 45.03 73.54
C ALA A 466 35.10 43.79 74.44
N ALA A 467 36.01 42.91 74.04
CA ALA A 467 36.64 41.93 74.92
C ALA A 467 38.16 42.18 74.87
N THR A 468 38.77 42.46 76.03
CA THR A 468 40.13 42.99 76.16
C THR A 468 41.09 41.94 76.71
N THR A 469 42.28 41.75 76.11
CA THR A 469 43.50 41.38 76.87
C THR A 469 44.81 41.66 76.09
N THR A 470 45.58 42.63 76.59
CA THR A 470 47.05 42.65 76.79
C THR A 470 48.06 42.32 75.66
N LEU A 471 48.92 43.30 75.38
CA LEU A 471 50.22 43.23 74.69
C LEU A 471 51.30 42.50 75.55
N PRO A 472 52.47 42.08 75.01
CA PRO A 472 53.62 43.00 74.90
C PRO A 472 54.66 42.78 73.77
N ALA A 473 55.36 43.87 73.42
CA ALA A 473 56.79 44.01 73.02
C ALA A 473 57.40 43.32 71.76
N ALA A 474 58.22 44.14 71.08
CA ALA A 474 59.15 43.91 69.95
C ALA A 474 60.00 42.61 69.96
N THR A 475 60.48 42.07 68.83
CA THR A 475 61.54 42.69 67.96
C THR A 475 61.65 42.03 66.56
N THR A 476 62.19 42.74 65.57
CA THR A 476 62.32 42.38 64.14
C THR A 476 63.38 41.30 63.83
N THR A 477 63.14 40.41 62.84
CA THR A 477 64.03 39.91 61.74
C THR A 477 63.20 38.97 60.81
N THR A 478 63.76 38.42 59.71
CA THR A 478 63.06 38.16 58.41
C THR A 478 63.15 36.71 57.85
N VAL A 479 62.34 36.39 56.81
CA VAL A 479 62.40 35.23 55.83
C VAL A 479 61.63 33.94 56.23
N VAL A 480 60.37 33.67 55.82
CA VAL A 480 59.81 33.24 54.48
C VAL A 480 60.35 31.86 53.97
N PRO A 481 59.52 30.85 53.56
CA PRO A 481 58.12 30.50 53.91
C PRO A 481 57.83 28.96 54.09
N SER A 482 56.67 28.58 54.66
CA SER A 482 55.68 27.61 54.08
C SER A 482 54.68 27.01 55.11
N THR A 483 53.40 26.92 54.67
CA THR A 483 52.24 26.14 55.18
C THR A 483 52.39 25.31 56.47
N THR A 484 51.65 25.59 57.55
CA THR A 484 50.36 24.95 58.00
C THR A 484 50.04 25.42 59.45
N VAL A 485 48.88 25.28 60.12
CA VAL A 485 47.50 24.77 59.83
C VAL A 485 46.46 25.50 60.76
N ALA A 486 45.15 25.23 60.63
CA ALA A 486 44.06 25.78 61.48
C ALA A 486 43.83 24.99 62.81
N PRO A 487 42.81 25.32 63.64
CA PRO A 487 41.42 24.86 63.39
C PRO A 487 40.43 26.05 63.36
N SER A 488 39.16 25.94 62.95
CA SER A 488 38.15 24.87 63.02
C SER A 488 36.98 25.20 62.03
N THR A 489 35.97 24.39 61.65
CA THR A 489 35.63 22.94 61.65
C THR A 489 34.29 22.80 60.87
N THR A 490 33.94 21.77 60.08
CA THR A 490 34.68 20.67 59.40
C THR A 490 33.74 20.01 58.39
N THR A 491 34.26 19.54 57.25
CA THR A 491 33.65 18.55 56.33
C THR A 491 34.72 17.50 55.97
N PRO A 492 34.36 16.28 55.53
CA PRO A 492 35.30 15.15 55.54
C PRO A 492 36.46 15.33 54.55
N ILE A 493 37.68 15.15 55.06
CA ILE A 493 38.94 15.15 54.29
C ILE A 493 39.41 13.69 54.17
N GLU A 494 39.82 13.30 52.96
CA GLU A 494 40.45 12.02 52.70
C GLU A 494 41.84 11.96 53.37
N LEU A 495 41.96 11.14 54.41
CA LEU A 495 43.18 11.03 55.23
C LEU A 495 44.09 9.93 54.67
N GLN A 496 44.98 10.31 53.74
CA GLN A 496 45.96 9.41 53.16
C GLN A 496 47.08 9.08 54.17
N ILE A 497 46.86 8.06 55.00
CA ILE A 497 47.86 7.55 55.96
C ILE A 497 48.85 6.65 55.21
N VAL A 498 50.04 7.18 54.94
CA VAL A 498 51.18 6.37 54.47
C VAL A 498 51.82 5.68 55.68
N ASN A 499 51.78 4.34 55.71
CA ASN A 499 52.49 3.58 56.72
C ASN A 499 54.01 3.54 56.41
N PRO A 500 54.90 3.98 57.32
CA PRO A 500 56.33 3.79 57.16
C PRO A 500 56.72 2.31 57.38
N ASP A 501 57.86 1.92 56.79
CA ASP A 501 58.60 0.67 57.05
C ASP A 501 57.81 -0.67 56.97
N ASN A 502 57.63 -1.21 55.75
CA ASN A 502 58.29 -2.46 55.33
C ASN A 502 58.07 -2.74 53.81
N PRO A 503 58.99 -3.38 53.07
CA PRO A 503 58.80 -3.70 51.65
C PRO A 503 58.36 -5.16 51.39
N THR A 504 57.70 -5.37 50.23
CA THR A 504 57.29 -6.66 49.61
C THR A 504 56.20 -7.49 50.30
N GLY A 505 55.16 -7.91 49.57
CA GLY A 505 54.23 -8.98 49.99
C GLY A 505 52.74 -8.81 49.61
N THR A 506 52.30 -9.58 48.60
CA THR A 506 51.01 -10.32 48.44
C THR A 506 49.72 -9.99 49.26
N GLU A 507 48.60 -9.89 48.52
CA GLU A 507 47.25 -10.52 48.69
C GLU A 507 46.45 -10.50 50.02
N ASP A 508 45.11 -10.52 49.87
CA ASP A 508 44.04 -10.79 50.87
C ASP A 508 43.94 -9.81 52.07
N VAL A 509 42.79 -9.51 52.70
CA VAL A 509 41.56 -10.27 52.98
C VAL A 509 40.28 -9.40 52.90
N LEU A 510 39.13 -10.02 52.61
CA LEU A 510 37.75 -9.49 52.67
C LEU A 510 37.16 -9.52 54.10
N ASP A 511 36.36 -8.53 54.52
CA ASP A 511 35.24 -8.82 55.44
C ASP A 511 34.04 -7.86 55.30
N VAL A 512 32.85 -8.29 55.75
CA VAL A 512 31.55 -7.61 55.52
C VAL A 512 30.66 -7.62 56.76
N LEU A 513 30.18 -6.45 57.20
CA LEU A 513 29.12 -6.33 58.23
C LEU A 513 28.08 -5.23 57.92
N PHE A 514 26.82 -5.66 57.89
CA PHE A 514 25.60 -4.89 58.22
C PHE A 514 25.29 -5.11 59.73
N PRO A 515 24.36 -4.41 60.42
CA PRO A 515 23.15 -3.70 59.97
C PRO A 515 23.13 -2.22 60.48
N ASP A 516 22.05 -1.49 60.83
CA ASP A 516 20.64 -1.82 61.08
C ASP A 516 19.68 -0.61 61.03
N ALA A 517 18.38 -0.90 61.17
CA ALA A 517 17.22 -0.02 61.39
C ALA A 517 16.80 0.95 60.27
N LEU A 518 15.54 0.84 59.85
CA LEU A 518 14.82 1.80 58.99
C LEU A 518 13.62 2.42 59.75
N PRO A 519 13.48 3.76 59.81
CA PRO A 519 12.43 4.40 60.60
C PRO A 519 11.08 4.56 59.85
N VAL A 520 10.14 3.67 60.17
CA VAL A 520 8.71 3.94 60.45
C VAL A 520 8.00 5.22 59.91
N THR A 521 8.01 5.47 58.61
CA THR A 521 6.85 6.11 57.91
C THR A 521 6.68 5.55 56.49
N GLY A 522 5.55 4.90 56.23
CA GLY A 522 5.21 4.38 54.90
C GLY A 522 4.63 5.46 53.99
N TRP A 523 4.87 5.34 52.68
CA TRP A 523 4.31 6.24 51.66
C TRP A 523 2.99 5.70 51.09
N HIS A 524 2.06 6.59 50.78
CA HIS A 524 0.74 6.27 50.23
C HIS A 524 0.47 7.04 48.93
N VAL A 525 0.04 6.34 47.89
CA VAL A 525 -0.61 6.89 46.69
C VAL A 525 -1.67 5.88 46.24
N GLY A 526 -2.83 6.34 45.76
CA GLY A 526 -3.78 5.50 45.01
C GLY A 526 -4.75 4.60 45.81
N GLY A 527 -4.70 4.57 47.15
CA GLY A 527 -5.80 4.06 47.99
C GLY A 527 -6.03 2.55 48.05
N ILE A 528 -5.13 1.71 47.50
CA ILE A 528 -5.18 0.24 47.66
C ILE A 528 -3.83 -0.28 48.16
N THR A 529 -3.85 -0.99 49.29
CA THR A 529 -2.67 -1.63 49.89
C THR A 529 -2.45 -3.02 49.29
N LEU A 530 -1.39 -3.18 48.50
CA LEU A 530 -1.02 -4.46 47.90
C LEU A 530 -0.01 -5.22 48.79
N LEU A 531 -0.43 -6.38 49.31
CA LEU A 531 0.44 -7.29 50.05
C LEU A 531 1.41 -8.00 49.11
N ALA A 532 2.66 -8.18 49.55
CA ALA A 532 3.65 -8.97 48.82
C ALA A 532 3.36 -10.47 48.92
N GLY A 533 3.42 -11.18 47.78
CA GLY A 533 3.33 -12.64 47.70
C GLY A 533 4.50 -13.21 46.90
N LEU A 534 5.61 -13.52 47.58
CA LEU A 534 6.79 -14.12 46.95
C LEU A 534 6.71 -15.65 47.02
N VAL A 535 6.68 -16.32 45.87
CA VAL A 535 6.84 -17.78 45.71
C VAL A 535 7.86 -18.04 44.58
N LEU A 536 8.48 -19.22 44.60
CA LEU A 536 9.89 -19.39 44.23
C LEU A 536 10.11 -20.47 43.15
N LEU A 537 11.12 -20.22 42.29
CA LEU A 537 11.96 -21.19 41.55
C LEU A 537 11.46 -21.93 40.27
N LEU A 538 12.44 -22.16 39.38
CA LEU A 538 12.57 -23.16 38.30
C LEU A 538 11.76 -23.04 36.98
N GLY A 539 12.39 -22.42 35.96
CA GLY A 539 13.05 -23.25 34.93
C GLY A 539 12.64 -23.12 33.44
N VAL A 540 13.58 -23.53 32.58
CA VAL A 540 13.46 -23.81 31.13
C VAL A 540 13.29 -22.61 30.17
N GLY A 541 14.10 -22.58 29.09
CA GLY A 541 13.90 -21.71 27.92
C GLY A 541 15.11 -20.84 27.55
N ALA A 542 16.01 -21.33 26.70
CA ALA A 542 17.18 -20.57 26.24
C ALA A 542 16.86 -19.67 25.03
N MET A 543 17.43 -18.46 25.00
CA MET A 543 17.39 -17.55 23.84
C MET A 543 18.43 -17.96 22.78
N THR A 544 18.07 -17.87 21.49
CA THR A 544 19.05 -17.86 20.39
C THR A 544 18.60 -17.02 19.19
N LEU A 545 19.33 -15.94 18.89
CA LEU A 545 19.87 -15.54 17.58
C LEU A 545 20.80 -14.33 17.85
N SER A 546 22.11 -14.39 17.56
CA SER A 546 22.76 -14.13 16.25
C SER A 546 22.43 -12.75 15.67
N THR A 547 23.38 -11.88 15.26
CA THR A 547 24.85 -11.95 15.08
C THR A 547 25.46 -10.53 15.37
N ASN A 548 26.77 -10.22 15.35
CA ASN A 548 27.89 -10.73 14.54
C ASN A 548 29.29 -10.48 15.18
N ARG A 549 30.35 -11.06 14.60
CA ARG A 549 31.79 -10.72 14.85
C ARG A 549 32.13 -9.40 14.12
N ARG A 550 33.25 -8.67 14.28
CA ARG A 550 34.70 -8.91 14.48
C ARG A 550 35.33 -7.50 14.80
N GLN A 551 36.46 -7.22 15.44
CA GLN A 551 37.58 -7.93 16.11
C GLN A 551 38.14 -7.06 17.29
N ARG A 552 39.10 -7.60 18.06
CA ARG A 552 40.24 -6.86 18.64
C ARG A 552 41.55 -7.55 18.24
N ARG A 553 42.64 -6.81 18.04
CA ARG A 553 44.00 -7.25 18.41
C ARG A 553 44.98 -6.06 18.49
N ASN A 554 45.88 -6.12 19.47
CA ASN A 554 46.97 -5.16 19.70
C ASN A 554 48.19 -5.51 18.82
N GLY A 555 49.19 -4.63 18.81
CA GLY A 555 50.59 -5.05 18.72
C GLY A 555 51.45 -4.13 17.87
N GLY A 556 52.13 -3.18 18.51
CA GLY A 556 52.87 -2.12 17.82
C GLY A 556 54.13 -2.50 17.07
N ARG A 557 54.72 -1.47 16.46
CA ARG A 557 56.11 -1.12 16.71
C ARG A 557 56.24 0.40 16.80
#